data_AF-A0A4W6FJ96-F1
#
_entry.id   AF-A0A4W6FJ96-F1
#
_cell.length_a   1.000
_cell.length_b   1.000
_cell.length_c   1.000
_cell.angle_alpha   90.00
_cell.angle_beta   90.00
_cell.angle_gamma   90.00
#
_symmetry.space_group_name_H-M   'P 1'
#
loop_
_entity.id
_entity.type
_entity.pdbx_description
1 polymer ?
#
loop_
_entity_poly.entity_id
_entity_poly.type
_entity_poly.pdbx_seq_one_letter_code
_entity_poly.pdbx_strand_id
1 'polypeptide(L)'
;MCFQKVPVLASRAFSSSARKLKNRVPEAQKLFQEDNGLPVHLKGGTQDVLLYRITMTLTMAVLRLVYREPATLCGGFSPPPCLRRKHRDT
;
A
#
# COMPACT_ATOMS: atom_id res chain seq x y z
N MET A 1 -11.37 39.87 -6.26
CA MET A 1 -11.99 38.58 -6.64
C MET A 1 -11.98 38.51 -8.18
N CYS A 2 -10.89 38.02 -8.78
CA CYS A 2 -10.78 37.94 -10.25
C CYS A 2 -11.44 36.63 -10.72
N PHE A 3 -12.55 36.73 -11.44
CA PHE A 3 -13.20 35.58 -12.07
C PHE A 3 -12.35 35.10 -13.26
N GLN A 4 -11.73 33.93 -13.11
CA GLN A 4 -10.90 33.30 -14.14
C GLN A 4 -11.75 32.97 -15.38
N LYS A 5 -11.52 33.67 -16.50
CA LYS A 5 -12.14 33.39 -17.80
C LYS A 5 -11.43 32.20 -18.43
N VAL A 6 -11.99 31.01 -18.27
CA VAL A 6 -11.47 29.78 -18.89
C VAL A 6 -11.66 29.87 -20.42
N PRO A 7 -10.63 29.64 -21.25
CA PRO A 7 -10.77 29.70 -22.70
C PRO A 7 -11.72 28.60 -23.18
N VAL A 8 -12.74 28.97 -23.97
CA VAL A 8 -13.78 28.06 -24.51
C VAL A 8 -13.17 26.87 -25.28
N LEU A 9 -11.96 27.02 -25.82
CA LEU A 9 -11.19 25.96 -26.46
C LEU A 9 -10.77 24.86 -25.48
N ALA A 10 -10.36 25.21 -24.26
CA ALA A 10 -10.07 24.25 -23.21
C ALA A 10 -11.35 23.51 -22.80
N SER A 11 -12.45 24.24 -22.60
CA SER A 11 -13.76 23.64 -22.27
C SER A 11 -14.24 22.66 -23.36
N ARG A 12 -14.01 22.97 -24.65
CA ARG A 12 -14.32 22.07 -25.77
C ARG A 12 -13.40 20.85 -25.85
N ALA A 13 -12.11 21.00 -25.54
CA ALA A 13 -11.15 19.89 -25.52
C ALA A 13 -11.51 18.84 -24.45
N PHE A 14 -11.87 19.29 -23.24
CA PHE A 14 -12.35 18.40 -22.17
C PHE A 14 -13.74 17.81 -22.47
N SER A 15 -14.65 18.60 -23.09
CA SER A 15 -16.01 18.16 -23.45
C SER A 15 -16.04 17.15 -24.63
N SER A 16 -15.01 17.12 -25.49
CA SER A 16 -14.88 16.12 -26.56
C SER A 16 -14.42 14.76 -26.03
N SER A 17 -13.47 14.74 -25.09
CA SER A 17 -12.94 13.52 -24.48
C SER A 17 -14.01 12.72 -23.72
N ALA A 18 -14.89 13.42 -22.97
CA ALA A 18 -15.97 12.79 -22.21
C ALA A 18 -17.06 12.14 -23.09
N ARG A 19 -17.30 12.64 -24.31
CA ARG A 19 -18.34 12.14 -25.23
C ARG A 19 -17.94 10.88 -26.01
N LYS A 20 -16.70 10.39 -25.85
CA LYS A 20 -16.18 9.19 -26.53
C LYS A 20 -16.02 7.96 -25.65
N LEU A 21 -16.43 8.02 -24.37
CA LEU A 21 -16.44 6.83 -23.52
C LEU A 21 -17.60 5.91 -23.94
N LYS A 22 -17.28 4.90 -24.74
CA LYS A 22 -18.19 3.80 -25.06
C LYS A 22 -18.53 3.04 -23.79
N ASN A 23 -19.79 2.64 -23.64
CA ASN A 23 -20.22 1.81 -22.51
C ASN A 23 -19.52 0.45 -22.57
N ARG A 24 -18.66 0.16 -21.58
CA ARG A 24 -17.92 -1.11 -21.42
C ARG A 24 -18.50 -2.02 -20.35
N VAL A 25 -19.60 -1.62 -19.70
CA VAL A 25 -20.33 -2.43 -18.71
C VAL A 25 -20.67 -3.84 -19.24
N PRO A 26 -21.18 -4.04 -20.47
CA PRO A 26 -21.50 -5.39 -20.93
C PRO A 26 -20.26 -6.27 -21.14
N GLU A 27 -19.10 -5.69 -21.45
CA GLU A 27 -17.83 -6.42 -21.60
C GLU A 27 -17.31 -6.86 -20.22
N ALA A 28 -17.34 -5.95 -19.23
CA ALA A 28 -16.96 -6.27 -17.86
C ALA A 28 -17.90 -7.30 -17.22
N GLN A 29 -19.22 -7.19 -17.42
CA GLN A 29 -20.19 -8.15 -16.89
C GLN A 29 -19.94 -9.57 -17.40
N LYS A 30 -19.61 -9.73 -18.68
CA LYS A 30 -19.25 -11.04 -19.26
C LYS A 30 -18.01 -11.63 -18.58
N LEU A 31 -16.97 -10.82 -18.36
CA LEU A 31 -15.72 -11.25 -17.72
C LEU A 31 -15.93 -11.71 -16.26
N PHE A 32 -16.75 -10.98 -15.50
CA PHE A 32 -17.02 -11.33 -14.10
C PHE A 32 -18.05 -12.46 -13.92
N GLN A 33 -18.91 -12.70 -14.91
CA GLN A 33 -19.91 -13.77 -14.90
C GLN A 33 -19.43 -15.07 -15.57
N GLU A 34 -18.28 -15.08 -16.25
CA GLU A 34 -17.69 -16.30 -16.81
C GLU A 34 -17.38 -17.29 -15.68
N ASP A 35 -17.81 -18.55 -15.80
CA ASP A 35 -17.77 -19.54 -14.70
C ASP A 35 -16.38 -20.19 -14.54
N ASN A 36 -15.35 -19.35 -14.36
CA ASN A 36 -13.95 -19.78 -14.32
C ASN A 36 -13.50 -20.35 -12.95
N GLY A 37 -14.38 -20.47 -11.96
CA GLY A 37 -14.04 -20.89 -10.59
C GLY A 37 -13.03 -20.00 -9.83
N LEU A 38 -12.54 -18.92 -10.43
CA LEU A 38 -11.58 -17.98 -9.86
C LEU A 38 -12.25 -17.01 -8.88
N PRO A 39 -11.62 -16.71 -7.73
CA PRO A 39 -12.15 -15.77 -6.76
C PRO A 39 -12.15 -14.34 -7.31
N VAL A 40 -13.09 -13.51 -6.85
CA VAL A 40 -13.37 -12.17 -7.40
C VAL A 40 -12.15 -11.25 -7.46
N HIS A 41 -11.19 -11.39 -6.55
CA HIS A 41 -9.96 -10.57 -6.48
C HIS A 41 -8.85 -11.00 -7.45
N LEU A 42 -9.03 -12.11 -8.18
CA LEU A 42 -8.12 -12.56 -9.25
C LEU A 42 -8.83 -12.59 -10.62
N LYS A 43 -10.12 -12.23 -10.66
CA LYS A 43 -10.99 -12.36 -11.83
C LYS A 43 -10.66 -11.35 -12.94
N GLY A 44 -9.97 -10.25 -12.61
CA GLY A 44 -9.45 -9.28 -13.59
C GLY A 44 -8.16 -9.75 -14.29
N GLY A 45 -7.65 -10.95 -13.96
CA GLY A 45 -6.63 -11.64 -14.74
C GLY A 45 -5.22 -11.52 -14.17
N THR A 46 -4.23 -11.54 -15.06
CA THR A 46 -2.79 -11.63 -14.70
C THR A 46 -2.28 -10.39 -13.94
N GLN A 47 -2.88 -9.23 -14.17
CA GLN A 47 -2.52 -7.99 -13.49
C GLN A 47 -2.82 -8.06 -11.99
N ASP A 48 -3.99 -8.60 -11.60
CA ASP A 48 -4.38 -8.73 -10.19
C ASP A 48 -3.46 -9.69 -9.44
N VAL A 49 -3.07 -10.81 -10.08
CA VAL A 49 -2.12 -11.78 -9.53
C VAL A 49 -0.76 -11.15 -9.31
N LEU A 50 -0.27 -10.36 -10.28
CA LEU A 50 1.01 -9.66 -10.17
C LEU A 50 0.97 -8.62 -9.05
N LEU A 51 -0.10 -7.83 -8.98
CA LEU A 51 -0.28 -6.82 -7.95
C LEU A 51 -0.34 -7.44 -6.54
N TYR A 52 -1.02 -8.58 -6.39
CA TYR A 52 -1.06 -9.33 -5.14
C TYR A 52 0.34 -9.82 -4.72
N ARG A 53 1.11 -10.39 -5.66
CA ARG A 53 2.49 -10.83 -5.37
C ARG A 53 3.36 -9.67 -4.94
N ILE A 54 3.27 -8.52 -5.63
CA ILE A 54 4.05 -7.33 -5.29
C ILE A 54 3.68 -6.81 -3.89
N THR A 55 2.39 -6.64 -3.60
CA THR A 55 1.93 -6.16 -2.29
C THR A 55 2.28 -7.12 -1.15
N MET A 56 2.19 -8.43 -1.37
CA MET A 56 2.61 -9.43 -0.39
C MET A 56 4.13 -9.39 -0.14
N THR A 57 4.94 -9.33 -1.20
CA THR A 57 6.40 -9.22 -1.04
C THR A 57 6.80 -7.93 -0.35
N LEU A 58 6.14 -6.81 -0.66
CA LEU A 58 6.40 -5.52 -0.04
C LEU A 58 6.04 -5.52 1.45
N THR A 59 4.86 -6.03 1.82
CA THR A 59 4.44 -6.12 3.23
C THR A 59 5.36 -7.03 4.03
N MET A 60 5.77 -8.17 3.47
CA MET A 60 6.75 -9.05 4.10
C MET A 60 8.14 -8.42 4.21
N ALA A 61 8.58 -7.66 3.19
CA ALA A 61 9.86 -6.96 3.23
C ALA A 61 9.85 -5.83 4.27
N VAL A 62 8.79 -5.03 4.32
CA VAL A 62 8.59 -3.97 5.32
C VAL A 62 8.55 -4.58 6.72
N LEU A 63 7.78 -5.64 6.93
CA LEU A 63 7.75 -6.40 8.18
C LEU A 63 9.17 -6.86 8.54
N ARG A 64 9.87 -7.51 7.61
CA ARG A 64 11.23 -7.99 7.84
C ARG A 64 12.21 -6.86 8.18
N LEU A 65 12.05 -5.66 7.63
CA LEU A 65 12.87 -4.50 8.00
C LEU A 65 12.52 -3.93 9.38
N VAL A 66 11.24 -3.91 9.75
CA VAL A 66 10.77 -3.40 11.05
C VAL A 66 11.15 -4.33 12.20
N TYR A 67 11.06 -5.64 11.99
CA TYR A 67 11.41 -6.66 12.99
C TYR A 67 12.87 -7.13 12.89
N ARG A 68 13.67 -6.53 12.00
CA ARG A 68 15.11 -6.72 12.02
C ARG A 68 15.66 -5.94 13.21
N GLU A 69 16.00 -6.68 14.26
CA GLU A 69 16.78 -6.19 15.40
C GLU A 69 17.83 -5.14 14.95
N PRO A 70 17.81 -3.92 15.49
CA PRO A 70 18.97 -3.04 15.39
C PRO A 70 20.05 -3.65 16.30
N ALA A 71 20.83 -4.59 15.76
CA ALA A 71 21.96 -5.23 16.44
C ALA A 71 23.12 -4.25 16.77
N THR A 72 22.83 -2.97 16.98
CA THR A 72 23.79 -1.89 17.22
C THR A 72 23.47 -1.02 18.44
N LEU A 73 22.43 -1.34 19.25
CA LEU A 73 22.09 -0.55 20.45
C LEU A 73 22.10 -1.35 21.77
N CYS A 74 22.76 -2.50 21.81
CA CYS A 74 23.08 -3.21 23.06
C CYS A 74 24.60 -3.23 23.30
N GLY A 75 25.20 -2.04 23.40
CA GLY A 75 26.57 -1.86 23.84
C GLY A 75 26.67 -0.59 24.68
N GLY A 76 26.25 -0.65 25.95
CA GLY A 76 26.51 0.47 26.87
C GLY A 76 25.60 0.67 28.08
N PHE A 77 24.74 -0.27 28.48
CA PHE A 77 24.05 -0.12 29.77
C PHE A 77 24.96 -0.61 30.91
N SER A 78 25.93 0.23 31.31
CA SER A 78 26.62 0.07 32.58
C SER A 78 25.58 0.15 33.70
N PRO A 79 25.43 -0.88 34.55
CA PRO A 79 24.56 -0.78 35.72
C PRO A 79 25.11 0.30 36.66
N PRO A 80 24.27 1.16 37.26
CA PRO A 80 24.74 2.12 38.25
C PRO A 80 25.32 1.38 39.45
N PRO A 81 26.52 1.73 39.95
CA PRO A 81 26.99 1.20 41.21
C PRO A 81 26.19 1.92 42.30
N CYS A 82 25.30 1.20 42.98
CA CYS A 82 24.97 1.35 44.41
C CYS A 82 23.64 0.68 44.74
N LEU A 83 23.68 -0.56 45.23
CA LEU A 83 23.18 -0.90 46.58
C LEU A 83 23.46 -2.38 46.87
N ARG A 84 24.61 -2.67 47.48
CA ARG A 84 24.73 -3.84 48.35
C ARG A 84 25.60 -3.45 49.54
N ARG A 85 25.02 -2.67 50.45
CA ARG A 85 25.49 -2.62 51.84
C ARG A 85 25.48 -4.05 52.35
N LYS A 86 26.67 -4.63 52.49
CA LYS A 86 26.94 -5.76 53.38
C LYS A 86 26.50 -5.30 54.77
N HIS A 87 25.28 -5.65 55.19
CA HIS A 87 24.98 -5.77 56.62
C HIS A 87 25.67 -7.06 57.08
N ARG A 88 26.99 -6.97 57.21
CA ARG A 88 27.77 -7.82 58.11
C ARG A 88 27.58 -7.14 59.45
N ASP A 89 26.77 -7.73 60.32
CA ASP A 89 26.99 -7.67 61.75
C ASP A 89 26.38 -8.91 62.37
N THR A 90 27.17 -9.44 63.31
CA THR A 90 27.06 -10.66 64.08
C THR A 90 26.00 -10.52 65.17
#